data_AF-A0A953B7G6-F1
#
_entry.id   AF-A0A953B7G6-F1
#
_cell.length_a   1.000
_cell.length_b   1.000
_cell.length_c   1.000
_cell.angle_alpha   90.00
_cell.angle_beta   90.00
_cell.angle_gamma   90.00
#
_symmetry.space_group_name_H-M   'P 1'
#
loop_
_entity.id
_entity.type
_entity.pdbx_description
1 polymer ?
#
loop_
_entity_poly.entity_id
_entity_poly.type
_entity_poly.pdbx_seq_one_letter_code
_entity_poly.pdbx_strand_id
1 'polypeptide(L)' 'MPLRCSPSICTLFDIDHEIARRTGALRRHYLQSHAVQLPDALIAATSRLRGARLVTLNRKHYPMLPDVLVPCRKRA' A
#
# COMPACT_ATOMS: atom_id res chain seq x y z
N MET A 1 -19.91 9.68 8.25
CA MET A 1 -19.18 10.30 9.39
C MET A 1 -17.78 9.69 9.41
N PRO A 2 -16.71 10.39 9.01
CA PRO A 2 -15.38 9.76 8.98
C PRO A 2 -14.86 9.63 10.41
N LEU A 3 -14.44 8.43 10.77
CA LEU A 3 -13.81 8.11 12.04
C LEU A 3 -12.51 8.92 12.16
N ARG A 4 -12.48 9.92 13.05
CA ARG A 4 -11.27 10.71 13.34
C ARG A 4 -10.39 9.89 14.27
N CYS A 5 -9.36 9.23 13.71
CA CYS A 5 -8.22 8.77 14.50
C CYS A 5 -7.52 10.00 15.10
N SER A 6 -7.13 9.93 16.38
CA SER A 6 -6.37 11.01 17.03
C SER A 6 -5.00 11.15 16.32
N PRO A 7 -4.62 12.36 15.83
CA PRO A 7 -3.46 12.56 14.97
C PRO A 7 -2.10 12.30 15.64
N SER A 8 -2.06 12.09 16.96
CA SER A 8 -0.81 11.95 17.72
C SER A 8 -0.10 10.60 17.55
N ILE A 9 -0.76 9.59 16.95
CA ILE A 9 -0.23 8.22 16.88
C ILE A 9 0.07 7.79 15.43
N CYS A 10 -0.73 8.27 14.47
CA CYS A 10 -0.59 7.93 13.04
C CYS A 10 -0.93 9.13 12.16
N THR A 11 -0.15 9.34 11.10
CA THR A 11 -0.45 10.32 10.05
C THR A 11 -1.45 9.74 9.06
N LEU A 12 -2.53 10.48 8.77
CA LEU A 12 -3.50 10.13 7.74
C LEU A 12 -3.05 10.73 6.39
N PHE A 13 -3.15 9.96 5.32
CA PHE A 13 -2.93 10.44 3.96
C PHE A 13 -4.22 10.33 3.16
N ASP A 14 -4.71 11.46 2.69
CA ASP A 14 -5.80 11.50 1.72
C ASP A 14 -5.33 11.00 0.34
N ILE A 15 -6.27 10.46 -0.42
CA ILE A 15 -6.02 9.99 -1.78
C ILE A 15 -6.18 11.17 -2.73
N ASP A 16 -5.05 11.69 -3.21
CA ASP A 16 -5.02 12.70 -4.27
C ASP A 16 -5.00 12.06 -5.67
N HIS A 17 -5.10 12.92 -6.69
CA HIS A 17 -5.13 12.49 -8.08
C HIS A 17 -3.86 11.72 -8.51
N GLU A 18 -2.69 12.09 -7.97
CA GLU A 18 -1.43 11.43 -8.33
C GLU A 18 -1.35 10.02 -7.71
N ILE A 19 -1.82 9.86 -6.47
CA ILE A 19 -2.00 8.54 -5.85
C ILE A 19 -2.95 7.68 -6.68
N ALA A 20 -4.11 8.21 -7.07
CA ALA A 20 -5.09 7.49 -7.89
C ALA A 20 -4.51 7.05 -9.25
N ARG A 21 -3.81 7.95 -9.94
CA ARG A 21 -3.17 7.68 -11.23
C ARG A 21 -2.12 6.57 -11.12
N ARG A 22 -1.23 6.65 -10.12
CA ARG A 22 -0.19 5.62 -9.90
C ARG A 22 -0.79 4.28 -9.48
N THR A 23 -1.85 4.29 -8.69
CA THR A 23 -2.61 3.09 -8.32
C THR A 23 -3.10 2.36 -9.56
N GLY A 24 -3.70 3.08 -10.51
CA GLY A 24 -4.16 2.51 -11.78
C GLY A 24 -3.01 1.91 -12.59
N ALA A 25 -1.88 2.62 -12.69
CA ALA A 25 -0.69 2.14 -13.41
C ALA A 25 -0.11 0.86 -12.78
N LEU A 26 0.01 0.81 -11.44
CA LEU A 26 0.48 -0.36 -10.72
C LEU A 26 -0.47 -1.54 -10.92
N ARG A 27 -1.78 -1.33 -10.73
CA ARG A 27 -2.75 -2.40 -10.96
C ARG A 27 -2.67 -2.91 -12.39
N ARG A 28 -2.63 -2.03 -13.40
CA ARG A 28 -2.51 -2.46 -14.81
C ARG A 28 -1.28 -3.34 -15.05
N HIS A 29 -0.14 -2.98 -14.47
CA HIS A 29 1.11 -3.72 -14.65
C HIS A 29 1.15 -5.07 -13.91
N TYR A 30 0.54 -5.17 -12.72
CA TYR A 30 0.65 -6.35 -11.85
C TYR A 30 -0.61 -7.21 -11.74
N LEU A 31 -1.72 -6.79 -12.35
CA LEU A 31 -2.99 -7.53 -12.31
C LEU A 31 -2.87 -8.91 -12.97
N GLN A 32 -2.24 -8.99 -14.14
CA GLN A 32 -2.15 -10.26 -14.89
C GLN A 32 -1.12 -11.22 -14.29
N SER A 33 -0.02 -10.70 -13.74
CA SER A 33 1.10 -11.53 -13.27
C SER A 33 0.96 -11.95 -11.80
N HIS A 34 0.37 -11.09 -10.96
CA HIS A 34 0.36 -11.28 -9.51
C HIS A 34 -1.03 -11.05 -8.89
N ALA A 35 -2.08 -10.95 -9.72
CA ALA A 35 -3.46 -10.73 -9.29
C ALA A 35 -3.61 -9.54 -8.32
N VAL A 36 -2.78 -8.51 -8.46
CA VAL A 36 -2.77 -7.37 -7.54
C VAL A 36 -4.13 -6.70 -7.51
N GLN A 37 -4.68 -6.57 -6.31
CA GLN A 37 -5.96 -5.94 -6.07
C GLN A 37 -5.81 -4.42 -6.01
N LEU A 38 -6.93 -3.71 -6.24
CA LEU A 38 -6.97 -2.25 -6.13
C LEU A 38 -6.45 -1.71 -4.78
N PRO A 39 -6.87 -2.24 -3.60
CA PRO A 39 -6.36 -1.74 -2.31
C PRO A 39 -4.85 -1.94 -2.14
N ASP A 40 -4.27 -3.05 -2.62
CA ASP A 40 -2.83 -3.29 -2.53
C ASP A 40 -2.04 -2.31 -3.39
N ALA A 41 -2.50 -2.09 -4.63
CA ALA A 41 -1.91 -1.09 -5.51
C ALA A 41 -2.02 0.34 -4.93
N LEU A 42 -3.11 0.65 -4.23
CA LEU A 42 -3.34 1.94 -3.61
C LEU A 42 -2.38 2.18 -2.44
N ILE A 43 -2.24 1.21 -1.54
CA ILE A 43 -1.27 1.25 -0.44
C ILE A 43 0.16 1.36 -0.98
N ALA A 44 0.48 0.62 -2.04
CA ALA A 44 1.79 0.67 -2.68
C ALA A 44 2.08 2.03 -3.35
N ALA A 45 1.09 2.64 -4.00
CA ALA A 45 1.23 3.97 -4.59
C ALA A 45 1.44 5.04 -3.51
N THR A 46 0.62 5.01 -2.44
CA THR A 46 0.73 5.97 -1.32
C THR A 46 2.08 5.85 -0.63
N SER A 47 2.52 4.64 -0.29
CA SER A 47 3.82 4.41 0.35
C SER A 47 4.98 4.94 -0.50
N ARG A 48 4.99 4.64 -1.81
CA ARG A 48 5.99 5.18 -2.74
C ARG A 48 5.99 6.70 -2.83
N LEU A 49 4.83 7.32 -2.94
CA LEU A 49 4.71 8.78 -3.09
C LEU A 49 5.08 9.54 -1.83
N ARG A 50 4.77 8.98 -0.65
CA ARG A 50 5.07 9.60 0.64
C ARG A 50 6.43 9.19 1.21
N GLY A 51 7.19 8.35 0.50
CA GLY A 51 8.48 7.83 0.99
C GLY A 51 8.37 6.95 2.23
N ALA A 52 7.20 6.36 2.48
CA ALA A 52 6.94 5.53 3.63
C ALA A 52 7.31 4.06 3.35
N ARG A 53 7.91 3.38 4.33
CA ARG A 53 8.18 1.94 4.23
C ARG A 53 6.92 1.15 4.59
N LEU A 54 6.50 0.24 3.71
CA LEU A 54 5.34 -0.61 3.99
C LEU A 54 5.71 -1.70 5.00
N VAL A 55 4.90 -1.82 6.05
CA VAL A 55 4.98 -2.89 7.04
C VAL A 55 3.74 -3.78 6.91
N THR A 56 3.91 -5.06 6.60
CA THR A 56 2.78 -5.98 6.41
C THR A 56 3.18 -7.44 6.58
N LEU A 57 2.24 -8.29 6.97
CA LEU A 57 2.40 -9.75 6.98
C LEU A 57 2.11 -10.39 5.61
N ASN A 58 1.58 -9.63 4.64
CA ASN A 58 1.17 -10.12 3.33
C ASN A 58 2.16 -9.71 2.22
N ARG A 59 3.46 -9.88 2.44
CA ARG A 59 4.53 -9.47 1.50
C ARG A 59 4.26 -9.88 0.04
N LYS A 60 3.69 -11.07 -0.18
CA LYS A 60 3.39 -11.61 -1.52
C LYS A 60 2.44 -10.72 -2.34
N HIS A 61 1.60 -9.92 -1.69
CA HIS A 61 0.65 -9.03 -2.37
C HIS A 61 1.31 -7.73 -2.88
N TYR A 62 2.56 -7.48 -2.49
CA TYR A 62 3.28 -6.25 -2.79
C TYR A 62 4.51 -6.46 -3.69
N PRO A 63 4.41 -7.19 -4.84
CA PRO A 63 5.56 -7.41 -5.73
C PRO A 63 6.11 -6.11 -6.34
N MET A 64 5.32 -5.04 -6.31
CA MET A 64 5.69 -3.73 -6.85
C MET A 64 6.57 -2.89 -5.91
N LEU A 65 6.77 -3.31 -4.65
CA LEU A 65 7.59 -2.59 -3.67
C LEU A 65 8.90 -3.37 -3.42
N PRO A 66 10.07 -2.72 -3.55
CA PRO A 66 11.36 -3.39 -3.33
C PRO A 66 11.63 -3.65 -1.84
N ASP A 67 11.19 -2.74 -0.97
CA ASP A 67 11.42 -2.81 0.47
C ASP A 67 10.09 -2.90 1.24
N VAL A 68 9.75 -4.11 1.66
CA VAL A 68 8.57 -4.43 2.48
C VAL A 68 9.03 -5.11 3.75
N LEU A 69 8.77 -4.48 4.89
CA LEU A 69 9.10 -5.02 6.21
C LEU A 69 8.03 -6.01 6.65
N VAL A 70 8.46 -7.23 7.01
CA VAL A 70 7.59 -8.24 7.61
C VAL A 70 8.01 -8.40 9.08
N PRO A 71 7.28 -7.81 10.03
CA PRO A 71 7.73 -7.72 11.42
C PRO A 71 7.63 -9.06 12.16
N CYS A 72 6.61 -9.87 11.85
CA CYS A 72 6.33 -11.12 12.55
C CYS A 72 6.20 -12.28 11.56
N ARG A 73 6.57 -13.49 11.99
CA ARG A 73 6.22 -14.71 11.26
C ARG A 73 4.78 -15.10 11.61
N LYS A 74 3.98 -15.47 10.62
CA LYS A 74 2.69 -16.13 10.88
C LYS A 74 2.98 -17.46 11.57
N ARG A 75 2.32 -17.73 12.69
CA ARG A 75 2.35 -19.05 13.34
C ARG A 75 1.50 -19.98 12.48
N ALA A 76 2.09 -21.10 12.04
CA ALA A 76 1.41 -22.14 11.27
C ALA A 76 0.43 -22.92 12.15
#